data_AF-A0A6A7B6E9-F1
#
_entry.id   AF-A0A6A7B6E9-F1
#
_cell.length_a   1.000
_cell.length_b   1.000
_cell.length_c   1.000
_cell.angle_alpha   90.00
_cell.angle_beta   90.00
_cell.angle_gamma   90.00
#
_symmetry.space_group_name_H-M   'P 1'
#
loop_
_entity.id
_entity.type
_entity.pdbx_description
1 polymer ?
#
loop_
_entity_poly.entity_id
_entity_poly.type
_entity_poly.pdbx_seq_one_letter_code
_entity_poly.pdbx_strand_id
1 'polypeptide(L)' 'KSLLEHEVQGLREALLNERLRRKQGKALPLQEPKDYHGGAIFYSLKKVREARERQQQQELKEEQQQL' A
#
# COMPACT_ATOMS: atom_id res chain seq x y z
N LYS A 1 -2.11 36.30 10.18
CA LYS A 1 -2.94 35.13 9.83
C LYS A 1 -3.82 34.82 11.02
N SER A 2 -5.13 34.74 10.82
CA SER A 2 -6.09 34.52 11.90
C SER A 2 -6.16 33.04 12.28
N LEU A 3 -6.54 32.73 13.52
CA LEU A 3 -6.69 31.35 14.01
C LEU A 3 -7.62 30.52 13.11
N LEU A 4 -8.68 31.15 12.62
CA LEU A 4 -9.65 30.56 11.71
C LEU A 4 -9.03 30.06 10.39
N GLU A 5 -8.09 30.81 9.81
CA GLU A 5 -7.40 30.40 8.56
C GLU A 5 -6.60 29.12 8.76
N HIS A 6 -5.92 29.01 9.90
CA HIS A 6 -5.13 27.83 10.25
C HIS A 6 -6.02 26.60 10.49
N GLU A 7 -7.16 26.76 11.16
CA GLU A 7 -8.11 25.67 11.37
C GLU A 7 -8.71 25.17 10.05
N VAL A 8 -9.15 26.09 9.19
CA VAL A 8 -9.69 25.73 7.87
C VAL A 8 -8.64 25.01 7.02
N GLN A 9 -7.38 25.46 7.08
CA GLN A 9 -6.28 24.80 6.38
C GLN A 9 -6.04 23.38 6.93
N GLY A 10 -5.96 23.21 8.24
CA GLY A 10 -5.75 21.90 8.87
C GLY A 10 -6.87 20.91 8.55
N LEU A 11 -8.13 21.36 8.54
CA LEU A 11 -9.28 20.52 8.18
C LEU A 11 -9.23 20.07 6.72
N ARG A 12 -8.82 20.96 5.79
CA ARG A 12 -8.65 20.62 4.38
C ARG A 12 -7.55 19.58 4.19
N GLU A 13 -6.42 19.75 4.86
CA GLU A 13 -5.29 18.80 4.80
C GLU A 13 -5.70 17.44 5.37
N ALA A 14 -6.42 17.42 6.51
CA ALA A 14 -6.95 16.19 7.09
C ALA A 14 -7.87 15.45 6.10
N LEU A 15 -8.80 16.17 5.44
CA LEU A 15 -9.70 15.59 4.45
C LEU A 15 -8.94 15.00 3.24
N LEU A 16 -7.91 15.69 2.75
CA LEU A 16 -7.09 15.20 1.64
C LEU A 16 -6.32 13.94 2.04
N ASN A 17 -5.69 13.95 3.22
CA ASN A 17 -4.96 12.80 3.75
C ASN A 17 -5.86 11.59 3.95
N GLU A 18 -7.07 11.79 4.44
CA GLU A 18 -8.09 10.77 4.63
C GLU A 18 -8.47 10.13 3.28
N ARG A 19 -8.76 10.95 2.28
CA ARG A 19 -9.06 10.47 0.91
C ARG A 19 -7.90 9.73 0.29
N LEU A 20 -6.67 10.19 0.49
CA LEU A 20 -5.47 9.52 0.00
C LEU A 20 -5.30 8.15 0.67
N ARG A 21 -5.48 8.06 1.99
CA ARG A 21 -5.43 6.79 2.73
C ARG A 21 -6.48 5.79 2.26
N ARG A 22 -7.73 6.23 2.03
CA ARG A 22 -8.77 5.34 1.47
C ARG A 22 -8.43 4.80 0.08
N LYS A 23 -7.71 5.58 -0.72
CA LYS A 23 -7.24 5.16 -2.06
C LYS A 23 -5.99 4.29 -2.01
N GLN A 24 -5.31 4.20 -0.87
CA GLN A 24 -4.20 3.27 -0.73
C GLN A 24 -4.77 1.85 -0.79
N GLY A 25 -4.44 1.15 -1.87
CA GLY A 25 -4.72 -0.28 -1.98
C GLY A 25 -3.90 -1.09 -0.97
N LYS A 26 -4.18 -2.40 -0.91
CA LYS A 26 -3.39 -3.34 -0.12
C LYS A 26 -1.92 -3.29 -0.58
N ALA A 27 -1.00 -3.41 0.36
CA ALA A 27 0.42 -3.50 0.05
C ALA A 27 0.70 -4.78 -0.78
N LEU A 28 1.56 -4.66 -1.79
CA LEU A 28 1.97 -5.81 -2.60
C LEU A 28 2.75 -6.80 -1.73
N PRO A 29 2.44 -8.12 -1.79
CA PRO A 29 3.11 -9.14 -0.99
C PRO A 29 4.50 -9.44 -1.57
N LEU A 30 5.47 -8.55 -1.33
CA LEU A 30 6.87 -8.75 -1.71
C LEU A 30 7.49 -9.83 -0.81
N GLN A 31 8.20 -10.79 -1.40
CA GLN A 31 8.84 -11.86 -0.64
C GLN A 31 10.18 -11.37 -0.07
N GLU A 32 10.36 -11.54 1.23
CA GLU A 32 11.64 -11.25 1.88
C GLU A 32 12.71 -12.25 1.40
N PRO A 33 13.96 -11.79 1.16
CA PRO A 33 15.08 -12.68 0.89
C PRO A 33 15.31 -13.60 2.10
N LYS A 34 15.57 -14.89 1.87
CA LYS A 34 15.86 -15.85 2.95
C LYS A 34 17.09 -15.45 3.77
N ASP A 35 18.10 -14.87 3.13
CA ASP A 35 19.37 -14.48 3.75
C ASP A 35 19.51 -12.95 3.69
N TYR A 36 18.75 -12.25 4.52
CA TYR A 36 18.84 -10.79 4.63
C TYR A 36 19.96 -10.38 5.60
N HIS A 37 21.05 -9.82 5.06
CA HIS A 37 22.21 -9.40 5.84
C HIS A 37 22.24 -7.88 6.12
N GLY A 38 21.08 -7.22 6.16
CA GLY A 38 21.00 -5.79 6.52
C GLY A 38 21.32 -4.79 5.39
N GLY A 39 21.30 -5.22 4.12
CA GLY A 39 21.54 -4.35 2.95
C GLY A 39 20.26 -3.82 2.29
N ALA A 40 20.38 -3.00 1.24
CA ALA A 40 19.20 -2.56 0.48
C ALA A 40 18.61 -3.71 -0.37
N ILE A 41 17.28 -3.90 -0.32
CA ILE A 41 16.57 -4.88 -1.15
C ILE A 41 16.11 -4.20 -2.44
N PHE A 42 16.71 -4.61 -3.56
CA PHE A 42 16.27 -4.16 -4.88
C PHE A 42 15.11 -5.00 -5.40
N TYR A 43 13.97 -4.34 -5.61
CA TYR A 43 12.80 -4.91 -6.28
C TYR A 43 12.83 -4.55 -7.76
N SER A 44 13.36 -5.47 -8.58
CA SER A 44 13.28 -5.33 -10.03
C SER A 44 11.83 -5.39 -10.51
N LEU A 45 11.55 -4.82 -11.69
CA LEU A 45 10.21 -4.86 -12.30
C LEU A 45 9.64 -6.29 -12.39
N LYS A 46 10.52 -7.28 -12.63
CA LYS A 46 10.15 -8.70 -12.64
C LYS A 46 9.60 -9.16 -11.29
N LYS A 47 10.29 -8.87 -10.17
CA LYS A 47 9.83 -9.21 -8.81
C LYS A 47 8.50 -8.54 -8.47
N VAL A 48 8.30 -7.30 -8.91
CA VAL A 48 7.04 -6.58 -8.72
C VAL A 48 5.89 -7.27 -9.46
N ARG A 49 6.14 -7.74 -10.70
CA ARG A 49 5.16 -8.49 -11.49
C ARG A 49 4.79 -9.82 -10.82
N GLU A 50 5.80 -10.58 -10.37
CA GLU A 50 5.59 -11.85 -9.65
C GLU A 50 4.79 -11.65 -8.34
N ALA A 51 4.99 -10.54 -7.63
CA ALA A 51 4.21 -10.22 -6.43
C ALA A 51 2.74 -9.92 -6.75
N ARG A 52 2.45 -9.22 -7.87
CA ARG A 52 1.08 -8.98 -8.34
C ARG A 52 0.38 -10.29 -8.72
N GLU A 53 1.06 -11.16 -9.45
CA GLU A 53 0.52 -12.46 -9.86
C GLU A 53 0.16 -13.33 -8.64
N ARG A 54 1.01 -13.35 -7.61
CA ARG A 54 0.72 -14.04 -6.34
C ARG A 54 -0.49 -13.45 -5.61
N GLN A 55 -0.60 -12.13 -5.57
CA GLN A 55 -1.75 -11.47 -4.95
C GLN A 55 -3.06 -11.87 -5.65
N GLN A 56 -3.08 -11.85 -6.98
CA GLN A 56 -4.27 -12.28 -7.75
C GLN A 56 -4.63 -13.74 -7.47
N GLN A 57 -3.64 -14.62 -7.37
CA GLN A 57 -3.88 -16.03 -7.01
C GLN A 57 -4.42 -16.19 -5.59
N GLN A 58 -4.00 -15.35 -4.64
CA GLN A 58 -4.55 -15.37 -3.28
C GLN A 58 -6.00 -14.88 -3.27
N GLU A 59 -6.30 -13.78 -3.95
CA GLU A 59 -7.66 -13.24 -4.06
C GLU A 59 -8.62 -14.28 -4.68
N LEU A 60 -8.22 -14.94 -5.77
CA LEU A 60 -9.01 -16.01 -6.40
C LEU A 60 -9.24 -17.20 -5.46
N LYS A 61 -8.23 -17.58 -4.65
CA LYS A 61 -8.37 -18.67 -3.68
C LYS A 61 -9.30 -18.29 -2.54
N GLU A 62 -9.21 -17.06 -2.04
CA GLU A 62 -10.10 -16.53 -1.01
C GLU A 62 -11.55 -16.50 -1.51
N GLU A 63 -11.78 -16.04 -2.75
CA GLU A 63 -13.10 -16.08 -3.38
C GLU A 63 -13.66 -17.50 -3.50
N GLN A 64 -12.83 -18.48 -3.89
CA GLN A 64 -13.26 -19.88 -3.97
C GLN A 64 -13.53 -20.53 -2.61
N GLN A 65 -12.88 -20.08 -1.54
CA GLN A 65 -13.10 -20.60 -0.19
C GLN A 65 -14.31 -19.97 0.52
N GLN A 66 -14.80 -18.83 0.03
CA GLN A 66 -15.99 -18.16 0.56
C GLN A 66 -17.30 -18.62 -0.10
N LEU A 67 -17.21 -19.40 -1.18
CA LEU A 67 -18.33 -20.10 -1.84
C LEU A 67 -18.60 -21.45 -1.18
#